data_AF-A0A6S5JP40-F1
#
_entry.id   AF-A0A6S5JP40-F1
#
_cell.length_a   1.000
_cell.length_b   1.000
_cell.length_c   1.000
_cell.angle_alpha   90.00
_cell.angle_beta   90.00
_cell.angle_gamma   90.00
#
_symmetry.space_group_name_H-M   'P 1'
#
loop_
_entity.id
_entity.type
_entity.pdbx_description
1 polymer ?
#
loop_
_entity_poly.entity_id
_entity_poly.type
_entity_poly.pdbx_seq_one_letter_code
_entity_poly.pdbx_strand_id
1 'polypeptide(L)'
;MNLESIAKYFAPKSPMFSDSPRATASDSLTGTDVMAALGLAGHKCGFGFDLYLSKIGISSPDIALERLYEQARKLSGKFRALSELDESARSGVLKVLCAFAYQDYSRSAASTRKCDCCDGGGFTEAQVFTNKVSYPWGKPPYWSKMSRAVRPSDWESWTQAREVVRVKCKPCNGKGVISNSCRCHGKGKVLDKAESDRQGVPVMKACDRCGGRGYARLKFSTVIEGVNTVAEIKKTAAYEQLQPLFEELVAECHKQESMADSILSKVTR
;
A
#
# COMPACT_ATOMS: atom_id res chain seq x y z
N MET A 1 4.56 -26.36 -9.46
CA MET A 1 5.16 -25.00 -9.24
C MET A 1 4.09 -24.06 -8.71
N ASN A 2 4.43 -23.15 -7.79
CA ASN A 2 3.48 -22.14 -7.27
C ASN A 2 3.64 -20.82 -8.01
N LEU A 3 2.58 -20.02 -8.09
CA LEU A 3 2.56 -18.71 -8.74
C LEU A 3 3.64 -17.76 -8.18
N GLU A 4 3.88 -17.80 -6.87
CA GLU A 4 4.92 -17.01 -6.19
C GLU A 4 6.36 -17.29 -6.65
N SER A 5 6.60 -18.48 -7.18
CA SER A 5 7.94 -18.85 -7.65
C SER A 5 8.26 -18.32 -9.05
N ILE A 6 7.27 -17.81 -9.78
CA ILE A 6 7.43 -17.29 -11.15
C ILE A 6 8.43 -16.14 -11.18
N ALA A 7 8.40 -15.23 -10.20
CA ALA A 7 9.29 -14.07 -10.14
C ALA A 7 10.79 -14.45 -10.25
N LYS A 8 11.15 -15.65 -9.78
CA LYS A 8 12.53 -16.17 -9.85
C LYS A 8 13.01 -16.44 -11.28
N TYR A 9 12.09 -16.72 -12.21
CA TYR A 9 12.40 -17.08 -13.59
C TYR A 9 12.48 -15.87 -14.52
N PHE A 10 12.00 -14.70 -14.08
CA PHE A 10 12.14 -13.42 -14.79
C PHE A 10 13.38 -12.64 -14.35
N ALA A 11 14.04 -13.04 -13.26
CA ALA A 11 15.32 -12.50 -12.85
C ALA A 11 16.47 -13.19 -13.61
N PRO A 12 17.51 -12.46 -14.05
CA PRO A 12 18.68 -13.06 -14.68
C PRO A 12 19.35 -14.02 -13.70
N LYS A 13 19.55 -15.27 -14.12
CA LYS A 13 20.28 -16.26 -13.33
C LYS A 13 21.77 -15.88 -13.33
N SER A 14 22.37 -15.76 -12.16
CA SER A 14 23.82 -15.62 -12.06
C SER A 14 24.51 -16.85 -12.66
N PRO A 15 25.64 -16.69 -13.36
CA PRO A 15 26.43 -17.83 -13.80
C PRO A 15 26.78 -18.71 -12.59
N MET A 16 26.50 -20.02 -12.70
CA MET A 16 26.94 -20.99 -11.70
C MET A 16 28.45 -21.19 -11.87
N PHE A 17 29.22 -20.70 -10.90
CA PHE A 17 30.64 -21.02 -10.75
C PHE A 17 30.80 -22.14 -9.72
N SER A 18 30.35 -23.36 -10.06
CA SER A 18 30.54 -24.52 -9.22
C SER A 18 30.91 -25.76 -10.04
N ASP A 19 31.81 -26.57 -9.49
CA ASP A 19 32.23 -27.87 -10.05
C ASP A 19 31.29 -29.01 -9.63
N SER A 20 30.10 -28.66 -9.12
CA SER A 20 29.09 -29.65 -8.79
C SER A 20 28.53 -30.27 -10.07
N PRO A 21 28.51 -31.61 -10.20
CA PRO A 21 27.95 -32.26 -11.37
C PRO A 21 26.50 -31.83 -11.53
N ARG A 22 26.08 -31.59 -12.79
CA ARG A 22 24.68 -31.29 -13.12
C ARG A 22 23.81 -32.39 -12.51
N ALA A 23 22.97 -32.03 -11.54
CA ALA A 23 22.11 -32.99 -10.86
C ALA A 23 21.32 -33.78 -11.91
N THR A 24 21.49 -35.11 -11.92
CA THR A 24 20.78 -36.05 -12.80
C THR A 24 19.32 -36.27 -12.38
N ALA A 25 18.82 -35.51 -11.41
CA ALA A 25 17.42 -35.54 -11.01
C ALA A 25 16.55 -34.99 -12.14
N SER A 26 15.82 -35.89 -12.82
CA SER A 26 14.90 -35.62 -13.92
C SER A 26 13.68 -34.77 -13.55
N ASP A 27 13.47 -34.49 -12.26
CA ASP A 27 12.28 -33.79 -11.74
C ASP A 27 12.43 -32.26 -11.66
N SER A 28 13.52 -31.69 -12.19
CA SER A 28 13.69 -30.23 -12.24
C SER A 28 13.17 -29.65 -13.55
N LEU A 29 12.12 -28.83 -13.47
CA LEU A 29 11.60 -28.07 -14.60
C LEU A 29 12.72 -27.23 -15.22
N THR A 30 12.97 -27.41 -16.51
CA THR A 30 13.93 -26.60 -17.25
C THR A 30 13.38 -25.21 -17.52
N GLY A 31 14.24 -24.25 -17.89
CA GLY A 31 13.78 -22.91 -18.26
C GLY A 31 12.74 -22.92 -19.39
N THR A 32 12.89 -23.83 -20.35
CA THR A 32 11.93 -24.04 -21.44
C THR A 32 10.60 -24.60 -20.96
N ASP A 33 10.61 -25.56 -20.03
CA ASP A 33 9.37 -26.13 -19.45
C ASP A 33 8.58 -25.06 -18.69
N VAL A 34 9.29 -24.19 -17.96
CA VAL A 34 8.67 -23.07 -17.26
C VAL A 34 8.06 -22.10 -18.26
N MET A 35 8.77 -21.70 -19.32
CA MET A 35 8.20 -20.80 -20.34
C MET A 35 6.98 -21.41 -21.04
N ALA A 36 7.02 -22.71 -21.37
CA ALA A 36 5.89 -23.43 -21.93
C ALA A 36 4.70 -23.47 -20.96
N ALA A 37 4.94 -23.75 -19.68
CA ALA A 37 3.92 -23.76 -18.65
C ALA A 37 3.30 -22.37 -18.43
N LEU A 38 4.09 -21.30 -18.45
CA LEU A 38 3.61 -19.92 -18.37
C LEU A 38 2.75 -19.57 -19.58
N GLY A 39 3.14 -19.98 -20.80
CA GLY A 39 2.33 -19.78 -22.00
C GLY A 39 0.99 -20.52 -21.93
N LEU A 40 0.99 -21.78 -21.48
CA LEU A 40 -0.22 -22.58 -21.29
C LEU A 40 -1.12 -22.02 -20.18
N ALA A 41 -0.54 -21.56 -19.07
CA ALA A 41 -1.28 -20.90 -17.99
C ALA A 41 -1.90 -19.58 -18.49
N GLY A 42 -1.12 -18.74 -19.18
CA GLY A 42 -1.63 -17.50 -19.79
C GLY A 42 -2.79 -17.75 -20.77
N HIS A 43 -2.74 -18.82 -21.56
CA HIS A 43 -3.84 -19.18 -22.46
C HIS A 43 -5.10 -19.63 -21.69
N LYS A 44 -4.96 -20.46 -20.65
CA LYS A 44 -6.10 -21.01 -19.90
C LYS A 44 -6.72 -20.04 -18.89
N CYS A 45 -5.90 -19.19 -18.28
CA CYS A 45 -6.31 -18.25 -17.23
C CYS A 45 -5.65 -16.89 -17.41
N GLY A 46 -5.81 -16.30 -18.60
CA GLY A 46 -5.17 -15.03 -18.92
C GLY A 46 -5.46 -13.95 -17.88
N PHE A 47 -6.71 -13.80 -17.42
CA PHE A 47 -7.07 -12.72 -16.50
C PHE A 47 -6.32 -12.81 -15.17
N GLY A 48 -6.35 -13.95 -14.49
CA GLY A 48 -5.62 -14.17 -13.25
C GLY A 48 -4.10 -14.11 -13.43
N PHE A 49 -3.60 -14.57 -14.57
CA PHE A 49 -2.17 -14.53 -14.89
C PHE A 49 -1.67 -13.10 -15.10
N ASP A 50 -2.38 -12.27 -15.87
CA ASP A 50 -2.03 -10.86 -16.11
C ASP A 50 -2.19 -10.01 -14.84
N LEU A 51 -3.22 -10.28 -14.02
CA LEU A 51 -3.37 -9.70 -12.68
C LEU A 51 -2.14 -9.97 -11.81
N TYR A 52 -1.66 -11.20 -11.82
CA TYR A 52 -0.52 -11.58 -11.01
C TYR A 52 0.80 -10.98 -11.52
N LEU A 53 1.06 -11.05 -12.84
CA LEU A 53 2.26 -10.47 -13.45
C LEU A 53 2.35 -8.95 -13.23
N SER A 54 1.22 -8.25 -13.28
CA SER A 54 1.16 -6.81 -13.01
C SER A 54 1.34 -6.50 -11.52
N LYS A 55 0.81 -7.34 -10.62
CA LYS A 55 1.02 -7.23 -9.16
C LYS A 55 2.49 -7.35 -8.76
N ILE A 56 3.27 -8.21 -9.42
CA ILE A 56 4.71 -8.36 -9.16
C ILE A 56 5.59 -7.39 -9.97
N GLY A 57 4.98 -6.56 -10.83
CA GLY A 57 5.68 -5.52 -11.58
C GLY A 57 6.41 -6.01 -12.83
N ILE A 58 6.04 -7.17 -13.38
CA ILE A 58 6.60 -7.70 -14.63
C ILE A 58 5.87 -7.14 -15.86
N SER A 59 4.53 -7.05 -15.79
CA SER A 59 3.70 -6.49 -16.85
C SER A 59 3.04 -5.17 -16.43
N SER A 60 2.57 -4.38 -17.40
CA SER A 60 1.75 -3.20 -17.09
C SER A 60 0.38 -3.63 -16.55
N PRO A 61 -0.26 -2.81 -15.69
CA PRO A 61 -1.58 -3.12 -15.13
C PRO A 61 -2.73 -2.94 -16.13
N ASP A 62 -2.49 -2.35 -17.31
CA ASP A 62 -3.54 -1.91 -18.23
C ASP A 62 -4.41 -3.07 -18.73
N ILE A 63 -3.78 -4.19 -19.13
CA ILE A 63 -4.48 -5.38 -19.62
C ILE A 63 -5.33 -6.00 -18.50
N ALA A 64 -4.80 -6.03 -17.27
CA ALA A 64 -5.51 -6.55 -16.11
C ALA A 64 -6.71 -5.65 -15.74
N LEU A 65 -6.54 -4.33 -15.82
CA LEU A 65 -7.61 -3.35 -15.58
C LEU A 65 -8.71 -3.42 -16.64
N GLU A 66 -8.37 -3.61 -17.92
CA GLU A 66 -9.35 -3.75 -19.00
C GLU A 66 -10.23 -4.99 -18.77
N ARG A 67 -9.61 -6.13 -18.43
CA ARG A 67 -10.35 -7.36 -18.12
C ARG A 67 -11.18 -7.25 -16.84
N LEU A 68 -10.68 -6.56 -15.83
CA LEU A 68 -11.44 -6.27 -14.62
C LEU A 68 -12.64 -5.36 -14.93
N TYR A 69 -12.47 -4.39 -15.82
CA TYR A 69 -13.54 -3.51 -16.29
C TYR A 69 -14.63 -4.28 -17.05
N GLU A 70 -14.27 -5.24 -17.91
CA GLU A 70 -15.24 -6.12 -18.57
C GLU A 70 -16.08 -6.91 -17.56
N GLN A 71 -15.45 -7.41 -16.49
CA GLN A 71 -16.18 -8.08 -15.39
C GLN A 71 -17.05 -7.11 -14.62
N ALA A 72 -16.55 -5.92 -14.31
CA ALA A 72 -17.31 -4.87 -13.63
C ALA A 72 -18.54 -4.46 -14.43
N ARG A 73 -18.43 -4.38 -15.77
CA ARG A 73 -19.56 -4.11 -16.67
C ARG A 73 -20.63 -5.21 -16.66
N LYS A 74 -20.23 -6.48 -16.51
CA LYS A 74 -21.19 -7.59 -16.35
C LYS A 74 -21.91 -7.52 -15.00
N LEU A 75 -21.19 -7.14 -13.95
CA LEU A 75 -21.74 -7.02 -12.59
C LEU A 75 -22.57 -5.74 -12.40
N SER A 76 -22.28 -4.67 -13.15
CA SER A 76 -22.90 -3.36 -12.96
C SER A 76 -24.41 -3.38 -13.14
N GLY A 77 -24.94 -4.29 -13.96
CA GLY A 77 -26.39 -4.42 -14.18
C GLY A 77 -27.18 -4.83 -12.93
N LYS A 78 -26.52 -5.40 -11.91
CA LYS A 78 -27.15 -5.76 -10.64
C LYS A 78 -27.41 -4.55 -9.73
N PHE A 79 -26.77 -3.41 -9.98
CA PHE A 79 -26.72 -2.28 -9.05
C PHE A 79 -27.50 -1.07 -9.58
N ARG A 80 -28.59 -0.72 -8.91
CA ARG A 80 -29.49 0.37 -9.35
C ARG A 80 -28.78 1.72 -9.48
N ALA A 81 -27.87 2.03 -8.56
CA ALA A 81 -27.12 3.29 -8.54
C ALA A 81 -26.25 3.50 -9.80
N LEU A 82 -25.86 2.41 -10.49
CA LEU A 82 -25.11 2.48 -11.74
C LEU A 82 -26.01 2.46 -12.97
N SER A 83 -27.17 1.82 -12.88
CA SER A 83 -28.15 1.76 -13.98
C SER A 83 -28.83 3.11 -14.25
N GLU A 84 -28.92 3.97 -13.24
CA GLU A 84 -29.52 5.32 -13.36
C GLU A 84 -28.56 6.37 -13.96
N LEU A 85 -27.27 6.05 -14.06
CA LEU A 85 -26.26 6.95 -14.60
C LEU A 85 -26.19 6.86 -16.13
N ASP A 86 -25.79 7.98 -16.75
CA ASP A 86 -25.42 8.03 -18.16
C ASP A 86 -24.29 7.03 -18.48
N GLU A 87 -24.23 6.55 -19.72
CA GLU A 87 -23.25 5.54 -20.11
C GLU A 87 -21.79 6.00 -19.91
N SER A 88 -21.51 7.28 -20.18
CA SER A 88 -20.18 7.88 -19.97
C SER A 88 -19.81 7.96 -18.49
N ALA A 89 -20.73 8.42 -17.65
CA ALA A 89 -20.57 8.51 -16.20
C ALA A 89 -20.40 7.10 -15.59
N ARG A 90 -21.25 6.15 -15.99
CA ARG A 90 -21.17 4.75 -15.57
C ARG A 90 -19.83 4.12 -15.94
N SER A 91 -19.36 4.33 -17.17
CA SER A 91 -18.04 3.84 -17.61
C SER A 91 -16.91 4.44 -16.75
N GLY A 92 -16.95 5.75 -16.50
CA GLY A 92 -15.96 6.42 -15.66
C GLY A 92 -15.96 5.91 -14.22
N VAL A 93 -17.13 5.75 -13.61
CA VAL A 93 -17.27 5.18 -12.24
C VAL A 93 -16.71 3.77 -12.18
N LEU A 94 -17.03 2.91 -13.16
CA LEU A 94 -16.51 1.55 -13.21
C LEU A 94 -14.99 1.52 -13.37
N LYS A 95 -14.41 2.39 -14.19
CA LYS A 95 -12.94 2.50 -14.32
C LYS A 95 -12.28 2.90 -13.01
N VAL A 96 -12.84 3.88 -12.31
CA VAL A 96 -12.35 4.31 -10.99
C VAL A 96 -12.45 3.17 -9.97
N LEU A 97 -13.59 2.46 -9.91
CA LEU A 97 -13.76 1.30 -9.05
C LEU A 97 -12.75 0.19 -9.34
N CYS A 98 -12.51 -0.11 -10.63
CA CYS A 98 -11.54 -1.11 -11.03
C CYS A 98 -10.12 -0.71 -10.63
N ALA A 99 -9.75 0.56 -10.79
CA ALA A 99 -8.44 1.07 -10.37
C ALA A 99 -8.23 0.93 -8.85
N PHE A 100 -9.23 1.29 -8.04
CA PHE A 100 -9.16 1.11 -6.59
C PHE A 100 -9.19 -0.36 -6.17
N ALA A 101 -9.97 -1.20 -6.86
CA ALA A 101 -10.06 -2.63 -6.57
C ALA A 101 -8.72 -3.33 -6.87
N TYR A 102 -8.11 -3.01 -8.01
CA TYR A 102 -6.77 -3.47 -8.34
C TYR A 102 -5.72 -2.93 -7.36
N GLN A 103 -5.84 -1.67 -6.92
CA GLN A 103 -4.95 -1.11 -5.90
C GLN A 103 -5.11 -1.82 -4.55
N ASP A 104 -6.32 -2.22 -4.15
CA ASP A 104 -6.53 -2.98 -2.93
C ASP A 104 -5.99 -4.41 -3.05
N TYR A 105 -6.25 -5.06 -4.19
CA TYR A 105 -5.75 -6.39 -4.54
C TYR A 105 -4.21 -6.48 -4.55
N SER A 106 -3.55 -5.52 -5.20
CA SER A 106 -2.09 -5.45 -5.33
C SER A 106 -1.37 -4.98 -4.06
N ARG A 107 -2.11 -4.55 -3.03
CA ARG A 107 -1.50 -4.22 -1.74
C ARG A 107 -0.89 -5.46 -1.09
N SER A 108 0.26 -5.25 -0.48
CA SER A 108 0.96 -6.26 0.30
C SER A 108 1.47 -5.63 1.58
N ALA A 109 1.94 -6.47 2.51
CA ALA A 109 2.63 -5.99 3.70
C ALA A 109 3.89 -5.17 3.38
N ALA A 110 4.47 -5.35 2.19
CA ALA A 110 5.64 -4.61 1.73
C ALA A 110 5.29 -3.36 0.92
N SER A 111 4.02 -3.17 0.55
CA SER A 111 3.64 -2.00 -0.25
C SER A 111 3.65 -0.73 0.59
N THR A 112 4.07 0.37 -0.04
CA THR A 112 4.09 1.69 0.58
C THR A 112 3.14 2.62 -0.17
N ARG A 113 2.67 3.66 0.50
CA ARG A 113 1.88 4.74 -0.10
C ARG A 113 2.55 6.09 0.16
N LYS A 114 2.28 7.07 -0.69
CA LYS A 114 2.70 8.46 -0.44
C LYS A 114 2.09 8.95 0.87
N CYS A 115 2.85 9.76 1.61
CA CYS A 115 2.39 10.32 2.87
C CYS A 115 1.41 11.47 2.61
N ASP A 116 0.16 11.29 3.05
CA ASP A 116 -0.93 12.27 2.91
C ASP A 116 -0.65 13.63 3.56
N CYS A 117 0.34 13.72 4.48
CA CYS A 117 0.65 14.95 5.20
C CYS A 117 1.76 15.80 4.54
N CYS A 118 2.56 15.21 3.65
CA CYS A 118 3.67 15.92 3.02
C CYS A 118 3.75 15.66 1.51
N ASP A 119 2.75 14.99 0.93
CA ASP A 119 2.65 14.61 -0.47
C ASP A 119 3.91 13.94 -1.06
N GLY A 120 4.66 13.23 -0.20
CA GLY A 120 5.92 12.58 -0.56
C GLY A 120 7.17 13.41 -0.31
N GLY A 121 7.04 14.69 0.07
CA GLY A 121 8.17 15.58 0.35
C GLY A 121 8.94 15.27 1.62
N GLY A 122 8.38 14.49 2.56
CA GLY A 122 9.05 14.07 3.81
C GLY A 122 9.20 15.16 4.87
N PHE A 123 9.07 16.44 4.50
CA PHE A 123 9.19 17.59 5.39
C PHE A 123 7.92 18.43 5.34
N THR A 124 7.59 19.05 6.46
CA THR A 124 6.53 20.05 6.59
C THR A 124 7.16 21.36 7.08
N GLU A 125 6.63 22.49 6.62
CA GLU A 125 7.08 23.80 7.08
C GLU A 125 6.48 24.10 8.45
N ALA A 126 7.32 24.50 9.39
CA ALA A 126 6.89 24.97 10.70
C ALA A 126 7.51 26.34 10.97
N GLN A 127 6.69 27.26 11.48
CA GLN A 127 7.18 28.52 12.00
C GLN A 127 7.73 28.27 13.40
N VAL A 128 9.02 28.51 13.58
CA VAL A 128 9.67 28.48 14.89
C VAL A 128 9.94 29.91 15.33
N PHE A 129 9.53 30.21 16.56
CA PHE A 129 9.80 31.47 17.23
C PHE A 129 11.09 31.28 18.02
N THR A 130 12.18 31.91 17.57
CA THR A 130 13.44 31.94 18.31
C THR A 130 13.57 33.30 18.97
N ASN A 131 13.61 33.32 20.30
CA ASN A 131 13.92 34.53 21.06
C ASN A 131 15.43 34.80 20.96
N LYS A 132 15.80 35.94 20.36
CA LYS A 132 17.17 36.42 20.33
C LYS A 132 17.30 37.54 21.35
N VAL A 133 18.25 37.39 22.27
CA VAL A 133 18.63 38.46 23.21
C VAL A 133 19.73 39.28 22.56
N SER A 134 19.51 40.58 22.47
CA SER A 134 20.53 41.54 22.03
C SER A 134 20.79 42.56 23.14
N TYR A 135 21.95 43.22 23.07
CA TYR A 135 22.35 44.26 24.01
C TYR A 135 22.58 45.57 23.25
N PRO A 136 21.51 46.33 22.92
CA PRO A 136 21.63 47.52 22.07
C PRO A 136 22.59 48.58 22.64
N TRP A 137 22.75 48.60 23.97
CA TRP A 137 23.56 49.56 24.72
C TRP A 137 24.87 48.94 25.25
N GLY A 138 25.26 47.75 24.74
CA GLY A 138 26.42 46.99 25.21
C GLY A 138 26.11 46.02 26.36
N LYS A 139 27.05 45.11 26.63
CA LYS A 139 26.90 44.09 27.68
C LYS A 139 26.72 44.75 29.06
N PRO A 140 25.93 44.14 29.97
CA PRO A 140 25.72 44.68 31.29
C PRO A 140 27.06 44.78 32.05
N PRO A 141 27.39 45.96 32.62
CA PRO A 141 28.62 46.12 33.38
C PRO A 141 28.60 45.27 34.66
N TYR A 142 29.76 44.82 35.13
CA TYR A 142 29.89 43.85 36.23
C TYR A 142 29.12 44.25 37.51
N TRP A 143 29.11 45.54 37.85
CA TRP A 143 28.44 46.06 39.04
C TRP A 143 26.90 45.93 39.01
N SER A 144 26.29 45.78 37.82
CA SER A 144 24.83 45.62 37.69
C SER A 144 24.29 44.35 38.37
N LYS A 145 25.14 43.35 38.61
CA LYS A 145 24.80 42.13 39.37
C LYS A 145 24.73 42.37 40.89
N MET A 146 25.32 43.46 41.36
CA MET A 146 25.46 43.80 42.79
C MET A 146 24.50 44.92 43.21
N SER A 147 23.87 45.60 42.25
CA SER A 147 22.88 46.66 42.54
C SER A 147 21.51 46.10 42.92
N ARG A 148 20.85 46.76 43.87
CA ARG A 148 19.43 46.51 44.18
C ARG A 148 18.46 47.26 43.27
N ALA A 149 18.92 48.33 42.64
CA ALA A 149 18.10 49.24 41.82
C ALA A 149 18.01 48.85 40.34
N VAL A 150 19.04 48.19 39.80
CA VAL A 150 19.13 47.81 38.38
C VAL A 150 19.63 46.37 38.30
N ARG A 151 19.18 45.62 37.30
CA ARG A 151 19.52 44.21 37.07
C ARG A 151 20.19 44.04 35.70
N PRO A 152 21.04 43.02 35.51
CA PRO A 152 21.62 42.73 34.19
C PRO A 152 20.59 42.52 33.08
N SER A 153 19.37 42.06 33.42
CA SER A 153 18.24 41.91 32.51
C SER A 153 17.76 43.23 31.90
N ASP A 154 18.01 44.37 32.54
CA ASP A 154 17.58 45.69 32.04
C ASP A 154 18.38 46.12 30.81
N TRP A 155 19.52 45.48 30.54
CA TRP A 155 20.30 45.65 29.30
C TRP A 155 19.86 44.70 28.18
N GLU A 156 19.01 43.71 28.47
CA GLU A 156 18.56 42.71 27.51
C GLU A 156 17.37 43.22 26.70
N SER A 157 17.53 43.30 25.38
CA SER A 157 16.42 43.50 24.45
C SER A 157 16.05 42.18 23.80
N TRP A 158 14.85 41.70 24.11
CA TRP A 158 14.29 40.46 23.60
C TRP A 158 13.58 40.72 22.27
N THR A 159 14.12 40.17 21.19
CA THR A 159 13.49 40.24 19.87
C THR A 159 13.05 38.84 19.44
N GLN A 160 11.81 38.73 18.97
CA GLN A 160 11.29 37.48 18.39
C GLN A 160 11.66 37.41 16.92
N ALA A 161 12.51 36.46 16.54
CA ALA A 161 12.77 36.13 15.14
C ALA A 161 11.81 35.01 14.71
N ARG A 162 11.05 35.23 13.63
CA ARG A 162 10.24 34.20 12.99
C ARG A 162 11.08 33.54 11.90
N GLU A 163 11.39 32.27 12.09
CA GLU A 163 12.14 31.47 11.10
C GLU A 163 11.23 30.34 10.60
N VAL A 164 11.12 30.19 9.28
CA VAL A 164 10.42 29.05 8.67
C VAL A 164 11.43 27.93 8.55
N VAL A 165 11.26 26.88 9.35
CA VAL A 165 12.14 25.71 9.34
C VAL A 165 11.43 24.50 8.75
N ARG A 166 12.18 23.68 8.03
CA ARG A 166 11.68 22.41 7.50
C ARG A 166 11.79 21.35 8.59
N VAL A 167 10.66 20.96 9.17
CA VAL A 167 10.61 19.89 10.17
C VAL A 167 10.26 18.57 9.49
N LYS A 168 10.80 17.47 10.02
CA LYS A 168 10.45 16.13 9.53
C LYS A 168 8.95 15.90 9.73
N CYS A 169 8.29 15.45 8.67
CA CYS A 169 6.89 15.07 8.73
C CYS A 169 6.72 13.92 9.73
N LYS A 170 5.98 14.14 10.82
CA LYS A 170 5.85 13.17 11.93
C LYS A 170 5.29 11.80 11.46
N PRO A 171 4.24 11.73 10.62
CA PRO A 171 3.68 10.46 10.16
C PRO A 171 4.63 9.57 9.35
N CYS A 172 5.46 10.13 8.46
CA CYS A 172 6.39 9.36 7.64
C CYS A 172 7.83 9.39 8.18
N ASN A 173 8.07 10.15 9.25
CA ASN A 173 9.39 10.38 9.85
C ASN A 173 10.46 10.79 8.82
N GLY A 174 10.11 11.65 7.87
CA GLY A 174 11.02 12.09 6.80
C GLY A 174 11.09 11.20 5.56
N LYS A 175 10.43 10.04 5.55
CA LYS A 175 10.54 9.08 4.43
C LYS A 175 9.70 9.45 3.20
N GLY A 176 8.75 10.37 3.34
CA GLY A 176 7.76 10.69 2.29
C GLY A 176 6.75 9.57 1.99
N VAL A 177 7.01 8.34 2.44
CA VAL A 177 6.15 7.17 2.26
C VAL A 177 5.73 6.55 3.59
N ILE A 178 4.54 5.96 3.62
CA ILE A 178 3.95 5.26 4.74
C ILE A 178 3.75 3.80 4.34
N SER A 179 4.12 2.87 5.23
CA SER A 179 3.87 1.44 5.01
C SER A 179 2.38 1.11 5.09
N ASN A 180 1.89 0.27 4.19
CA ASN A 180 0.54 -0.29 4.28
C ASN A 180 0.47 -1.51 5.23
N SER A 181 1.62 -1.96 5.76
CA SER A 181 1.67 -3.04 6.74
C SER A 181 0.78 -2.75 7.94
N CYS A 182 0.03 -3.76 8.37
CA CYS A 182 -0.69 -3.74 9.62
C CYS A 182 0.31 -3.60 10.78
N ARG A 183 -0.18 -3.13 11.93
CA ARG A 183 0.62 -2.97 13.15
C ARG A 183 1.18 -4.29 13.70
N CYS A 184 0.73 -5.44 13.18
CA CYS A 184 1.42 -6.72 13.36
C CYS A 184 2.74 -6.84 12.56
N HIS A 185 3.21 -5.74 11.96
CA HIS A 185 4.41 -5.66 11.11
C HIS A 185 4.35 -6.59 9.90
N GLY A 186 3.18 -6.69 9.25
CA GLY A 186 3.03 -7.56 8.08
C GLY A 186 2.82 -9.05 8.38
N LYS A 187 3.01 -9.50 9.63
CA LYS A 187 3.02 -10.93 9.97
C LYS A 187 1.68 -11.63 9.79
N GLY A 188 0.57 -10.90 9.82
CA GLY A 188 -0.78 -11.47 9.74
C GLY A 188 -1.21 -12.29 10.95
N LYS A 189 -0.29 -12.70 11.82
CA LYS A 189 -0.55 -13.47 13.03
C LYS A 189 -0.11 -12.72 14.30
N VAL A 190 -0.80 -12.97 15.40
CA VAL A 190 -0.50 -12.43 16.74
C VAL A 190 -0.54 -13.57 17.76
N LEU A 191 0.19 -13.42 18.86
CA LEU A 191 0.19 -14.40 19.93
C LEU A 191 -1.21 -14.49 20.56
N ASP A 192 -1.78 -15.69 20.59
CA ASP A 192 -2.95 -15.99 21.39
C ASP A 192 -2.51 -16.23 22.83
N LYS A 193 -2.60 -15.20 23.67
CA LYS A 193 -2.18 -15.31 25.07
C LYS A 193 -2.97 -16.39 25.80
N ALA A 194 -4.28 -16.47 25.58
CA ALA A 194 -5.15 -17.39 26.32
C ALA A 194 -4.88 -18.86 25.97
N GLU A 195 -4.62 -19.16 24.70
CA GLU A 195 -4.25 -20.51 24.28
C GLU A 195 -2.78 -20.82 24.60
N SER A 196 -1.89 -19.84 24.50
CA SER A 196 -0.47 -20.02 24.83
C SER A 196 -0.27 -20.33 26.31
N ASP A 197 -1.00 -19.64 27.19
CA ASP A 197 -0.94 -19.86 28.64
C ASP A 197 -1.53 -21.21 29.02
N ARG A 198 -2.57 -21.69 28.30
CA ARG A 198 -3.18 -23.02 28.52
C ARG A 198 -2.28 -24.17 28.08
N GLN A 199 -1.60 -24.04 26.95
CA GLN A 199 -0.77 -25.10 26.39
C GLN A 199 0.71 -25.03 26.86
N GLY A 200 1.11 -23.91 27.48
CA GLY A 200 2.50 -23.65 27.87
C GLY A 200 3.45 -23.42 26.67
N VAL A 201 2.91 -23.29 25.45
CA VAL A 201 3.66 -23.08 24.22
C VAL A 201 3.08 -21.89 23.43
N PRO A 202 3.89 -21.10 22.71
CA PRO A 202 3.38 -19.97 21.94
C PRO A 202 2.43 -20.40 20.81
N VAL A 203 1.14 -20.14 20.97
CA VAL A 203 0.11 -20.36 19.97
C VAL A 203 -0.19 -19.06 19.23
N MET A 204 -0.16 -19.10 17.90
CA MET A 204 -0.38 -17.93 17.05
C MET A 204 -1.79 -17.95 16.46
N LYS A 205 -2.58 -16.90 16.69
CA LYS A 205 -3.87 -16.67 16.04
C LYS A 205 -3.77 -15.65 14.90
N ALA A 206 -4.79 -15.57 14.06
CA ALA A 206 -4.89 -14.51 13.07
C ALA A 206 -4.96 -13.14 13.75
N CYS A 207 -4.32 -12.13 13.16
CA CYS A 207 -4.35 -10.77 13.70
C CYS A 207 -5.74 -10.17 13.57
N ASP A 208 -6.37 -9.84 14.70
CA ASP A 208 -7.73 -9.28 14.75
C ASP A 208 -7.90 -8.00 13.91
N ARG A 209 -6.83 -7.22 13.73
CA ARG A 209 -6.88 -5.96 12.96
C ARG A 209 -6.89 -6.14 11.45
N CYS A 210 -6.15 -7.10 10.92
CA CYS A 210 -6.08 -7.32 9.47
C CYS A 210 -6.76 -8.63 9.03
N GLY A 211 -7.34 -9.38 9.97
CA GLY A 211 -7.96 -10.68 9.73
C GLY A 211 -7.01 -11.68 9.09
N GLY A 212 -5.72 -11.65 9.44
CA GLY A 212 -4.73 -12.55 8.85
C GLY A 212 -3.92 -11.98 7.66
N ARG A 213 -4.36 -10.89 7.02
CA ARG A 213 -3.76 -10.40 5.76
C ARG A 213 -2.37 -9.76 5.88
N GLY A 214 -2.03 -9.24 7.05
CA GLY A 214 -0.77 -8.53 7.30
C GLY A 214 -0.75 -7.06 6.86
N TYR A 215 -1.73 -6.56 6.10
CA TYR A 215 -1.86 -5.15 5.69
C TYR A 215 -3.30 -4.65 5.88
N ALA A 216 -3.49 -3.33 5.82
CA ALA A 216 -4.81 -2.71 5.94
C ALA A 216 -5.50 -2.59 4.57
N ARG A 217 -6.80 -2.92 4.53
CA ARG A 217 -7.67 -2.67 3.37
C ARG A 217 -7.79 -1.17 3.09
N LEU A 218 -8.02 -0.85 1.82
CA LEU A 218 -8.35 0.49 1.38
C LEU A 218 -9.69 0.91 2.00
N LYS A 219 -9.75 2.11 2.55
CA LYS A 219 -10.98 2.61 3.17
C LYS A 219 -11.97 2.96 2.05
N PHE A 220 -13.19 2.43 2.13
CA PHE A 220 -14.21 2.72 1.13
C PHE A 220 -14.53 4.22 0.99
N SER A 221 -14.30 5.03 2.04
CA SER A 221 -14.42 6.49 1.95
C SER A 221 -13.52 7.11 0.86
N THR A 222 -12.29 6.61 0.71
CA THR A 222 -11.35 7.07 -0.33
C THR A 222 -11.82 6.65 -1.73
N VAL A 223 -12.47 5.48 -1.83
CA VAL A 223 -13.09 5.03 -3.09
C VAL A 223 -14.23 5.96 -3.48
N ILE A 224 -15.10 6.33 -2.53
CA ILE A 224 -16.20 7.27 -2.76
C ILE A 224 -15.68 8.65 -3.20
N GLU A 225 -14.64 9.16 -2.53
CA GLU A 225 -14.00 10.44 -2.91
C GLU A 225 -13.53 10.40 -4.37
N GLY A 226 -12.90 9.31 -4.81
CA GLY A 226 -12.50 9.15 -6.19
C GLY A 226 -13.67 8.98 -7.15
N VAL A 227 -14.71 8.22 -6.79
CA VAL A 227 -15.93 8.06 -7.61
C VAL A 227 -16.66 9.40 -7.80
N ASN A 228 -16.71 10.23 -6.76
CA ASN A 228 -17.33 11.54 -6.79
C ASN A 228 -16.60 12.56 -7.67
N THR A 229 -15.38 12.27 -8.14
CA THR A 229 -14.71 13.08 -9.17
C THR A 229 -15.34 12.90 -10.56
N VAL A 230 -16.07 11.81 -10.77
CA VAL A 230 -16.69 11.43 -12.05
C VAL A 230 -18.21 11.59 -12.02
N ALA A 231 -18.84 11.12 -10.95
CA ALA A 231 -20.29 11.19 -10.79
C ALA A 231 -20.66 11.42 -9.32
N GLU A 232 -21.55 12.36 -9.06
CA GLU A 232 -21.99 12.67 -7.70
C GLU A 232 -22.94 11.59 -7.18
N ILE A 233 -22.44 10.70 -6.32
CA ILE A 233 -23.23 9.62 -5.74
C ILE A 233 -23.40 9.87 -4.25
N LYS A 234 -24.67 9.87 -3.80
CA LYS A 234 -25.01 10.04 -2.39
C LYS A 234 -24.33 8.97 -1.55
N LYS A 235 -23.75 9.38 -0.42
CA LYS A 235 -23.00 8.50 0.49
C LYS A 235 -23.78 7.23 0.85
N THR A 236 -25.06 7.35 1.20
CA THR A 236 -25.91 6.19 1.57
C THR A 236 -26.00 5.17 0.43
N ALA A 237 -26.27 5.63 -0.80
CA ALA A 237 -26.33 4.77 -1.97
C ALA A 237 -24.96 4.14 -2.30
N ALA A 238 -23.87 4.88 -2.10
CA ALA A 238 -22.53 4.34 -2.30
C ALA A 238 -22.20 3.18 -1.35
N TYR A 239 -22.52 3.30 -0.05
CA TYR A 239 -22.28 2.22 0.91
C TYR A 239 -23.20 1.02 0.68
N GLU A 240 -24.47 1.23 0.31
CA GLU A 240 -25.42 0.13 0.09
C GLU A 240 -25.22 -0.60 -1.24
N GLN A 241 -24.84 0.11 -2.31
CA GLN A 241 -24.82 -0.45 -3.66
C GLN A 241 -23.40 -0.57 -4.23
N LEU A 242 -22.53 0.44 -4.04
CA LEU A 242 -21.19 0.41 -4.62
C LEU A 242 -20.18 -0.35 -3.76
N GLN A 243 -20.33 -0.36 -2.43
CA GLN A 243 -19.42 -1.10 -1.56
C GLN A 243 -19.47 -2.61 -1.84
N PRO A 244 -20.65 -3.25 -1.96
CA PRO A 244 -20.71 -4.67 -2.32
C PRO A 244 -20.06 -4.95 -3.68
N LEU A 245 -20.30 -4.11 -4.69
CA LEU A 245 -19.66 -4.25 -6.00
C LEU A 245 -18.13 -4.14 -5.89
N PHE A 246 -17.62 -3.17 -5.13
CA PHE A 246 -16.19 -3.00 -4.90
C PHE A 246 -15.57 -4.24 -4.24
N GLU A 247 -16.20 -4.76 -3.18
CA GLU A 247 -15.73 -5.97 -2.50
C GLU A 247 -15.81 -7.21 -3.41
N GLU A 248 -16.86 -7.34 -4.25
CA GLU A 248 -17.00 -8.41 -5.24
C GLU A 248 -15.89 -8.35 -6.30
N LEU A 249 -15.53 -7.16 -6.79
CA LEU A 249 -14.42 -6.97 -7.73
C LEU A 249 -13.07 -7.36 -7.14
N VAL A 250 -12.82 -6.98 -5.88
CA VAL A 250 -11.58 -7.37 -5.20
C VAL A 250 -11.55 -8.89 -4.95
N ALA A 251 -12.67 -9.48 -4.55
CA ALA A 251 -12.79 -10.93 -4.38
C ALA A 251 -12.55 -11.69 -5.69
N GLU A 252 -13.08 -11.18 -6.81
CA GLU A 252 -12.87 -11.77 -8.14
C GLU A 252 -11.38 -11.73 -8.53
N CYS A 253 -10.65 -10.63 -8.23
CA CYS A 253 -9.20 -10.58 -8.46
C CYS A 253 -8.46 -11.72 -7.73
N HIS A 254 -8.76 -11.95 -6.45
CA HIS A 254 -8.14 -13.03 -5.66
C HIS A 254 -8.55 -14.43 -6.13
N LYS A 255 -9.80 -14.60 -6.55
CA LYS A 255 -10.30 -15.86 -7.12
C LYS A 255 -9.56 -16.18 -8.42
N GLN A 256 -9.33 -15.19 -9.28
CA GLN A 256 -8.62 -15.35 -10.54
C GLN A 256 -7.13 -15.65 -10.33
N GLU A 257 -6.48 -14.99 -9.35
CA GLU A 257 -5.11 -15.35 -8.94
C GLU A 257 -5.04 -16.79 -8.44
N SER A 258 -6.00 -17.22 -7.61
CA SER A 258 -6.06 -18.60 -7.10
C SER A 258 -6.30 -19.63 -8.21
N MET A 259 -7.13 -19.29 -9.20
CA MET A 259 -7.34 -20.12 -10.37
C MET A 259 -6.06 -20.25 -11.22
N ALA A 260 -5.33 -19.15 -11.39
CA ALA A 260 -4.05 -19.16 -12.09
C ALA A 260 -3.00 -20.02 -11.36
N ASP A 261 -2.93 -19.94 -10.04
CA ASP A 261 -2.04 -20.78 -9.23
C ASP A 261 -2.39 -22.28 -9.38
N SER A 262 -3.68 -22.62 -9.31
CA SER A 262 -4.15 -24.00 -9.51
C SER A 262 -3.81 -24.54 -10.89
N ILE A 263 -4.00 -23.74 -11.94
CA ILE A 263 -3.69 -24.13 -13.32
C ILE A 263 -2.19 -24.30 -13.51
N LEU A 264 -1.39 -23.33 -13.04
CA LEU A 264 0.07 -23.43 -13.14
C LEU A 264 0.58 -24.67 -12.41
N SER A 265 0.09 -24.92 -11.20
CA SER A 265 0.43 -26.11 -10.42
C SER A 265 0.09 -27.41 -11.17
N LYS A 266 -1.06 -27.46 -11.86
CA LYS A 266 -1.45 -28.61 -12.71
C LYS A 266 -0.60 -28.79 -13.96
N VAL A 267 -0.11 -27.71 -14.56
CA VAL A 267 0.69 -27.76 -15.81
C VAL A 267 2.16 -28.06 -15.51
N THR A 268 2.63 -27.78 -14.29
CA THR A 268 4.02 -27.93 -13.86
C THR A 268 4.24 -29.12 -12.93
N ARG A 269 3.25 -30.00 -12.83
CA ARG A 269 3.30 -31.25 -12.08
C ARG A 269 3.15 -32.41 -13.06
#